data_AF-A0A816JG27-F1
#
_entry.id   AF-A0A816JG27-F1
#
_cell.length_a   1.000
_cell.length_b   1.000
_cell.length_c   1.000
_cell.angle_alpha   90.00
_cell.angle_beta   90.00
_cell.angle_gamma   90.00
#
_symmetry.space_group_name_H-M   'P 1'
#
loop_
_entity.id
_entity.type
_entity.pdbx_description
1 polymer ?
#
loop_
_entity_poly.entity_id
_entity_poly.type
_entity_poly.pdbx_seq_one_letter_code
_entity_poly.pdbx_strand_id
1 'polypeptide(L)'
;MEILNARPVLLLLLASLFFLPALGAIDFEYCNKSGYDFFNVSRVEVSPNPVELEEYPTIRVFGYANKSMYDGTVEVKVTAGGTTQTMASYSLCVVGFECAIVAGTNFELVLAEVPLEYIEGVSKYVYSVHLTNDDVGESEEPILKMCVAFEIPTVDLTMASAQSS
;
A
#
# COMPACT_ATOMS: atom_id res chain seq x y z
N MET A 1 -41.03 33.44 1.44
CA MET A 1 -40.60 32.16 2.02
C MET A 1 -40.28 31.26 0.85
N GLU A 2 -39.03 31.30 0.39
CA GLU A 2 -38.61 30.64 -0.85
C GLU A 2 -38.35 29.17 -0.59
N ILE A 3 -39.07 28.32 -1.33
CA ILE A 3 -38.98 26.87 -1.23
C ILE A 3 -38.16 26.39 -2.44
N LEU A 4 -36.99 25.82 -2.13
CA LEU A 4 -36.33 24.71 -2.82
C LEU A 4 -35.70 24.95 -4.21
N ASN A 5 -34.61 25.72 -4.27
CA ASN A 5 -33.67 25.73 -5.41
C ASN A 5 -32.46 24.80 -5.20
N ALA A 6 -32.61 23.72 -4.41
CA ALA A 6 -31.51 22.83 -4.00
C ALA A 6 -31.23 21.69 -5.00
N ARG A 7 -32.17 21.38 -5.90
CA ARG A 7 -32.09 20.22 -6.80
C ARG A 7 -30.96 20.29 -7.84
N PRO A 8 -30.72 21.42 -8.56
CA PRO A 8 -29.64 21.47 -9.54
C PRO A 8 -28.25 21.55 -8.88
N VAL A 9 -28.14 22.20 -7.71
CA VAL A 9 -26.88 22.27 -6.95
C VAL A 9 -26.48 20.91 -6.39
N LEU A 10 -27.44 20.15 -5.84
CA LEU A 10 -27.19 18.79 -5.36
C LEU A 10 -26.72 17.86 -6.48
N LEU A 11 -27.29 17.99 -7.68
CA LEU A 11 -26.89 17.20 -8.86
C LEU A 11 -25.48 17.53 -9.34
N LEU A 12 -25.07 18.81 -9.30
CA LEU A 12 -23.70 19.22 -9.63
C LEU A 12 -22.69 18.72 -8.58
N LEU A 13 -23.06 18.74 -7.30
CA LEU A 13 -22.25 18.20 -6.21
C LEU A 13 -22.06 16.69 -6.36
N LEU A 14 -23.13 15.95 -6.66
CA LEU A 14 -23.09 14.52 -6.98
C LEU A 14 -22.23 14.25 -8.21
N ALA A 15 -22.33 15.05 -9.26
CA ALA A 15 -21.48 14.92 -10.44
C ALA A 15 -20.00 15.15 -10.12
N SER A 16 -19.66 16.12 -9.26
CA SER A 16 -18.27 16.36 -8.83
C SER A 16 -17.66 15.22 -8.00
N LEU A 17 -18.48 14.48 -7.24
CA LEU A 17 -18.04 13.29 -6.49
C LEU A 17 -17.58 12.16 -7.43
N PHE A 18 -18.12 12.07 -8.64
CA PHE A 18 -17.65 11.10 -9.66
C PHE A 18 -16.35 11.50 -10.35
N PHE A 19 -15.93 12.76 -10.23
CA PHE A 19 -14.63 13.24 -10.71
C PHE A 19 -13.56 13.23 -9.60
N LEU A 20 -13.86 12.68 -8.43
CA LEU A 20 -12.85 12.49 -7.39
C LEU A 20 -11.81 11.47 -7.89
N PRO A 21 -10.52 11.83 -7.90
CA PRO A 21 -9.49 10.95 -8.37
C PRO A 21 -9.37 9.74 -7.43
N ALA A 22 -9.78 8.57 -7.87
CA ALA A 22 -9.33 7.29 -7.32
C ALA A 22 -7.86 6.98 -7.74
N LEU A 23 -7.07 8.02 -8.03
CA LEU A 23 -5.84 7.90 -8.84
C LEU A 23 -4.67 7.22 -8.12
N GLY A 24 -4.75 7.00 -6.80
CA GLY A 24 -3.64 6.42 -6.01
C GLY A 24 -3.83 4.98 -5.57
N ALA A 25 -5.06 4.46 -5.61
CA ALA A 25 -5.34 3.11 -5.12
C ALA A 25 -4.91 2.06 -6.15
N ILE A 26 -4.19 1.04 -5.69
CA ILE A 26 -3.76 -0.07 -6.53
C ILE A 26 -4.43 -1.36 -6.08
N ASP A 27 -4.63 -2.26 -7.03
CA ASP A 27 -5.13 -3.60 -6.74
C ASP A 27 -4.09 -4.36 -5.91
N PHE A 28 -4.57 -5.05 -4.88
CA PHE A 28 -3.75 -5.87 -4.01
C PHE A 28 -4.45 -7.19 -3.67
N GLU A 29 -3.66 -8.18 -3.29
CA GLU A 29 -4.13 -9.46 -2.79
C GLU A 29 -3.42 -9.83 -1.50
N TYR A 30 -4.08 -10.56 -0.61
CA TYR A 30 -3.40 -11.16 0.52
C TYR A 30 -2.43 -12.25 0.04
N CYS A 31 -1.22 -12.28 0.59
CA CYS A 31 -0.20 -13.25 0.20
C CYS A 31 -0.65 -14.70 0.44
N ASN A 32 -1.46 -14.94 1.47
CA ASN A 32 -2.06 -16.25 1.77
C ASN A 32 -3.42 -16.49 1.10
N LYS A 33 -3.86 -15.58 0.21
CA LYS A 33 -5.16 -15.56 -0.50
C LYS A 33 -6.42 -15.52 0.37
N SER A 34 -6.30 -15.68 1.68
CA SER A 34 -7.42 -15.85 2.62
C SER A 34 -7.56 -14.69 3.60
N GLY A 35 -6.55 -13.83 3.71
CA GLY A 35 -6.50 -12.75 4.70
C GLY A 35 -5.92 -13.20 6.04
N TYR A 36 -5.79 -12.27 6.97
CA TYR A 36 -5.21 -12.49 8.29
C TYR A 36 -6.23 -12.14 9.38
N ASP A 37 -6.11 -12.76 10.55
CA ASP A 37 -7.05 -12.56 11.66
C ASP A 37 -6.80 -11.26 12.44
N PHE A 38 -5.60 -10.69 12.35
CA PHE A 38 -5.24 -9.44 13.00
C PHE A 38 -5.79 -8.20 12.28
N PHE A 39 -5.63 -8.15 10.96
CA PHE A 39 -5.87 -6.93 10.18
C PHE A 39 -6.65 -7.25 8.91
N ASN A 40 -7.60 -6.38 8.60
CA ASN A 40 -8.32 -6.38 7.33
C ASN A 40 -7.91 -5.16 6.51
N VAL A 41 -7.02 -5.37 5.54
CA VAL A 41 -6.58 -4.34 4.59
C VAL A 41 -7.73 -3.99 3.65
N SER A 42 -8.00 -2.69 3.53
CA SER A 42 -9.06 -2.15 2.68
C SER A 42 -8.52 -1.48 1.42
N ARG A 43 -7.29 -0.96 1.48
CA ARG A 43 -6.70 -0.19 0.38
C ARG A 43 -5.18 -0.14 0.50
N VAL A 44 -4.50 -0.19 -0.65
CA VAL A 44 -3.10 0.16 -0.80
C VAL A 44 -3.00 1.35 -1.74
N GLU A 45 -2.23 2.37 -1.37
CA GLU A 45 -1.94 3.52 -2.23
C GLU A 45 -0.44 3.65 -2.44
N VAL A 46 -0.06 4.10 -3.63
CA VAL A 46 1.33 4.44 -3.97
C VAL A 46 1.36 5.88 -4.47
N SER A 47 2.37 6.63 -4.02
CA SER A 47 2.58 8.01 -4.45
C SER A 47 4.08 8.28 -4.67
N PRO A 48 4.48 8.86 -5.82
CA PRO A 48 3.62 9.19 -6.96
C PRO A 48 3.03 7.94 -7.63
N ASN A 49 2.00 8.12 -8.47
CA ASN A 49 1.41 7.04 -9.26
C ASN A 49 1.01 7.58 -10.64
N PRO A 50 1.60 7.09 -11.74
CA PRO A 50 2.67 6.08 -11.81
C PRO A 50 3.99 6.57 -11.19
N VAL A 51 4.87 5.64 -10.82
CA VAL A 51 6.20 5.95 -10.28
C VAL A 51 7.20 6.05 -11.43
N GLU A 52 8.04 7.08 -11.43
CA GLU A 52 9.13 7.20 -12.39
C GLU A 52 10.33 6.32 -11.99
N LEU A 53 11.14 5.92 -12.98
CA LEU A 53 12.39 5.22 -12.69
C LEU A 53 13.32 6.17 -11.91
N GLU A 54 13.98 5.66 -10.89
CA GLU A 54 14.84 6.41 -9.93
C GLU A 54 14.10 7.19 -8.82
N GLU A 55 12.77 7.19 -8.80
CA GLU A 55 12.01 7.73 -7.67
C GLU A 55 11.81 6.70 -6.55
N TYR A 56 11.75 7.20 -5.31
CA TYR A 56 11.44 6.41 -4.12
C TYR A 56 9.99 6.69 -3.70
N PRO A 57 9.03 5.81 -4.06
CA PRO A 57 7.64 6.07 -3.74
C PRO A 57 7.36 5.94 -2.24
N THR A 58 6.25 6.56 -1.84
CA THR A 58 5.59 6.29 -0.57
C THR A 58 4.48 5.28 -0.79
N ILE A 59 4.48 4.21 0.00
CA ILE A 59 3.43 3.20 0.01
C ILE A 59 2.59 3.41 1.27
N ARG A 60 1.27 3.49 1.12
CA ARG A 60 0.31 3.59 2.23
C ARG A 60 -0.57 2.37 2.26
N VAL A 61 -0.66 1.72 3.43
CA VAL A 61 -1.56 0.58 3.64
C VAL A 61 -2.63 0.99 4.64
N PHE A 62 -3.89 0.89 4.22
CA PHE A 62 -5.04 1.22 5.05
C PHE A 62 -5.81 -0.06 5.39
N GLY A 63 -6.37 -0.09 6.59
CA GLY A 63 -7.22 -1.21 6.98
C GLY A 63 -7.94 -0.99 8.29
N TYR A 64 -8.57 -2.05 8.76
CA TYR A 64 -9.23 -2.13 10.06
C TYR A 64 -8.54 -3.19 10.92
N ALA A 65 -8.33 -2.86 12.19
CA ALA A 65 -7.67 -3.73 13.14
C ALA A 65 -8.69 -4.55 13.94
N ASN A 66 -8.66 -5.86 13.76
CA ASN A 66 -9.45 -6.79 14.58
C ASN A 66 -8.79 -7.06 15.94
N LYS A 67 -7.45 -6.95 15.98
CA LYS A 67 -6.63 -7.17 17.17
C LYS A 67 -5.61 -6.05 17.33
N SER A 68 -5.23 -5.77 18.57
CA SER A 68 -4.21 -4.78 18.86
C SER A 68 -2.81 -5.34 18.59
N MET A 69 -1.90 -4.47 18.19
CA MET A 69 -0.48 -4.76 18.02
C MET A 69 0.32 -3.55 18.48
N TYR A 70 1.27 -3.78 19.38
CA TYR A 70 2.01 -2.72 20.09
C TYR A 70 3.50 -2.70 19.72
N ASP A 71 3.94 -3.68 18.95
CA ASP A 71 5.30 -3.77 18.42
C ASP A 71 5.29 -4.65 17.17
N GLY A 72 6.33 -4.51 16.36
CA GLY A 72 6.57 -5.32 15.19
C GLY A 72 7.37 -4.60 14.11
N THR A 73 7.74 -5.38 13.11
CA THR A 73 8.50 -4.92 11.95
C THR A 73 7.61 -4.92 10.71
N VAL A 74 7.68 -3.82 9.95
CA VAL A 74 7.04 -3.67 8.64
C VAL A 74 8.10 -3.72 7.55
N GLU A 75 8.05 -4.75 6.72
CA GLU A 75 8.99 -4.92 5.61
C GLU A 75 8.29 -4.73 4.26
N VAL A 76 8.92 -3.99 3.37
CA VAL A 76 8.57 -3.99 1.95
C VAL A 76 9.50 -4.96 1.25
N LYS A 77 8.93 -5.94 0.55
CA LYS A 77 9.67 -6.93 -0.24
C LYS A 77 9.26 -6.88 -1.70
N VAL A 78 10.19 -7.16 -2.59
CA VAL A 78 9.90 -7.34 -4.02
C VAL A 78 10.23 -8.78 -4.40
N THR A 79 9.39 -9.37 -5.24
CA THR A 79 9.64 -10.67 -5.86
C THR A 79 9.72 -10.50 -7.37
N ALA A 80 10.87 -10.88 -7.93
CA ALA A 80 11.22 -10.71 -9.34
C ALA A 80 12.10 -11.90 -9.78
N GLY A 81 11.76 -12.53 -10.93
CA GLY A 81 12.56 -13.65 -11.47
C GLY A 81 12.70 -14.87 -10.55
N GLY A 82 11.78 -15.06 -9.59
CA GLY A 82 11.83 -16.14 -8.59
C GLY A 82 12.68 -15.83 -7.35
N THR A 83 13.28 -14.66 -7.27
CA THR A 83 14.02 -14.17 -6.10
C THR A 83 13.17 -13.16 -5.33
N THR A 84 13.24 -13.19 -4.01
CA THR A 84 12.60 -12.20 -3.13
C THR A 84 13.66 -11.44 -2.36
N GLN A 85 13.58 -10.10 -2.36
CA GLN A 85 14.50 -9.21 -1.64
C GLN A 85 13.71 -8.24 -0.75
N THR A 86 14.24 -7.90 0.43
CA THR A 86 13.72 -6.83 1.27
C THR A 86 14.23 -5.49 0.74
N MET A 87 13.31 -4.61 0.35
CA MET A 87 13.60 -3.26 -0.14
C MET A 87 13.74 -2.26 1.01
N ALA A 88 12.87 -2.38 2.01
CA ALA A 88 12.84 -1.50 3.16
C ALA A 88 12.31 -2.24 4.39
N SER A 89 12.75 -1.82 5.57
CA SER A 89 12.32 -2.35 6.86
C SER A 89 12.14 -1.20 7.84
N TYR A 90 10.99 -1.19 8.52
CA TYR A 90 10.58 -0.14 9.44
C TYR A 90 10.07 -0.77 10.73
N SER A 91 10.33 -0.14 11.88
CA SER A 91 9.57 -0.49 13.08
C SER A 91 8.16 0.06 12.98
N LEU A 92 7.17 -0.67 13.51
CA LEU A 92 5.79 -0.20 13.66
C LEU A 92 5.72 1.16 14.39
N CYS A 93 6.68 1.43 15.29
CA CYS A 93 6.82 2.72 15.99
C CYS A 93 7.08 3.91 15.07
N VAL A 94 7.71 3.68 13.91
CA VAL A 94 8.05 4.74 12.95
C VAL A 94 6.91 4.99 11.98
N VAL A 95 6.22 3.92 11.56
CA VAL A 95 5.24 3.98 10.46
C VAL A 95 3.78 3.93 10.91
N GLY A 96 3.53 3.53 12.16
CA GLY A 96 2.22 3.50 12.79
C GLY A 96 1.99 4.70 13.72
N PHE A 97 0.73 5.11 13.86
CA PHE A 97 0.35 6.16 14.79
C PHE A 97 0.50 5.68 16.24
N GLU A 98 1.15 6.47 17.10
CA GLU A 98 1.37 6.15 18.53
C GLU A 98 2.04 4.78 18.80
N CYS A 99 2.84 4.29 17.86
CA CYS A 99 3.54 3.01 17.96
C CYS A 99 2.62 1.78 18.14
N ALA A 100 1.32 1.93 17.90
CA ALA A 100 0.36 0.87 18.12
C ALA A 100 -0.75 0.89 17.08
N ILE A 101 -1.18 -0.29 16.66
CA ILE A 101 -2.43 -0.48 15.95
C ILE A 101 -3.43 -0.98 16.99
N VAL A 102 -4.47 -0.20 17.27
CA VAL A 102 -5.45 -0.51 18.33
C VAL A 102 -6.62 -1.31 17.75
N ALA A 103 -7.03 -2.38 18.43
CA ALA A 103 -8.21 -3.15 18.05
C ALA A 103 -9.45 -2.26 17.98
N GLY A 104 -10.26 -2.46 16.94
CA GLY A 104 -11.50 -1.71 16.74
C GLY A 104 -11.34 -0.40 15.98
N THR A 105 -10.13 -0.04 15.54
CA THR A 105 -9.87 1.20 14.80
C THR A 105 -9.44 0.94 13.37
N ASN A 106 -9.62 1.95 12.52
CA ASN A 106 -8.91 1.99 11.25
C ASN A 106 -7.42 2.29 11.52
N PHE A 107 -6.55 1.79 10.66
CA PHE A 107 -5.12 2.06 10.70
C PHE A 107 -4.62 2.53 9.34
N GLU A 108 -3.49 3.21 9.38
CA GLU A 108 -2.69 3.60 8.23
C GLU A 108 -1.22 3.29 8.56
N LEU A 109 -0.54 2.62 7.64
CA LEU A 109 0.92 2.46 7.64
C LEU A 109 1.49 3.32 6.51
N VAL A 110 2.39 4.24 6.84
CA VAL A 110 3.06 5.11 5.85
C VAL A 110 4.51 4.68 5.70
N LEU A 111 4.83 4.08 4.55
CA LEU A 111 6.15 3.55 4.22
C LEU A 111 6.80 4.49 3.21
N ALA A 112 7.60 5.45 3.70
CA ALA A 112 8.21 6.48 2.86
C ALA A 112 9.57 6.04 2.31
N GLU A 113 9.96 6.61 1.17
CA GLU A 113 11.27 6.42 0.53
C GLU A 113 11.59 4.94 0.23
N VAL A 114 10.61 4.20 -0.29
CA VAL A 114 10.79 2.77 -0.60
C VAL A 114 11.68 2.60 -1.84
N PRO A 115 12.82 1.91 -1.76
CA PRO A 115 13.64 1.61 -2.94
C PRO A 115 12.89 0.73 -3.95
N LEU A 116 13.04 1.05 -5.23
CA LEU A 116 12.58 0.20 -6.32
C LEU A 116 13.73 -0.62 -6.91
N GLU A 117 13.44 -1.86 -7.30
CA GLU A 117 14.39 -2.73 -7.97
C GLU A 117 14.05 -2.78 -9.46
N TYR A 118 15.07 -2.60 -10.30
CA TYR A 118 14.96 -2.78 -11.75
C TYR A 118 16.05 -3.72 -12.23
N ILE A 119 15.63 -4.89 -12.69
CA ILE A 119 16.44 -5.93 -13.32
C ILE A 119 16.06 -5.99 -14.80
N GLU A 120 17.03 -5.69 -15.67
CA GLU A 120 16.84 -5.81 -17.11
C GLU A 120 16.43 -7.25 -17.49
N GLY A 121 15.37 -7.38 -18.30
CA GLY A 121 14.85 -8.68 -18.74
C GLY A 121 13.84 -9.34 -17.79
N VAL A 122 13.53 -8.74 -16.64
CA VAL A 122 12.42 -9.17 -15.79
C VAL A 122 11.17 -8.35 -16.12
N SER A 123 10.10 -9.04 -16.52
CA SER A 123 8.86 -8.41 -16.98
C SER A 123 7.83 -8.18 -15.87
N LYS A 124 8.07 -8.69 -14.66
CA LYS A 124 7.09 -8.64 -13.57
C LYS A 124 7.77 -8.50 -12.21
N TYR A 125 7.36 -7.46 -11.47
CA TYR A 125 7.76 -7.17 -10.11
C TYR A 125 6.53 -7.18 -9.23
N VAL A 126 6.50 -8.06 -8.23
CA VAL A 126 5.42 -8.11 -7.25
C VAL A 126 5.97 -7.59 -5.93
N TYR A 127 5.49 -6.43 -5.52
CA TYR A 127 5.79 -5.85 -4.22
C TYR A 127 4.87 -6.44 -3.17
N SER A 128 5.34 -6.47 -1.93
CA SER A 128 4.55 -6.94 -0.80
C SER A 128 4.93 -6.20 0.47
N VAL A 129 3.93 -5.90 1.30
CA VAL A 129 4.10 -5.32 2.63
C VAL A 129 3.81 -6.40 3.65
N HIS A 130 4.82 -6.76 4.43
CA HIS A 130 4.76 -7.72 5.52
C HIS A 130 4.74 -6.97 6.84
N LEU A 131 3.80 -7.30 7.74
CA LEU A 131 3.85 -6.89 9.14
C LEU A 131 4.04 -8.14 9.99
N THR A 132 5.17 -8.21 10.68
CA THR A 132 5.52 -9.28 11.59
C THR A 132 5.48 -8.81 13.03
N ASN A 133 5.07 -9.68 13.94
CA ASN A 133 5.22 -9.43 15.36
C ASN A 133 6.57 -9.99 15.82
N ASP A 134 7.36 -9.13 16.45
CA ASP A 134 8.69 -9.44 16.97
C ASP A 134 8.61 -10.04 18.38
N ASP A 135 7.43 -10.05 19.00
CA ASP A 135 7.15 -10.73 20.26
C ASP A 135 6.91 -12.22 19.99
N VAL A 136 8.01 -12.97 19.94
CA VAL A 136 8.08 -14.35 19.42
C VAL A 136 7.71 -15.43 20.44
N GLY A 137 7.48 -15.09 21.71
CA GLY A 137 7.23 -16.10 22.76
C GLY A 137 8.33 -17.17 22.80
N GLU A 138 7.97 -18.46 22.73
CA GLU A 138 8.91 -19.59 22.62
C GLU A 138 9.34 -19.93 21.17
N SER A 139 8.82 -19.23 20.16
CA SER A 139 9.19 -19.47 18.76
C SER A 139 10.43 -18.66 18.41
N GLU A 140 11.27 -19.18 17.50
CA GLU A 140 12.48 -18.49 17.03
C GLU A 140 12.21 -17.61 15.79
N GLU A 141 11.01 -17.70 15.18
CA GLU A 141 10.69 -16.99 13.93
C GLU A 141 9.58 -15.95 14.11
N PRO A 142 9.78 -14.71 13.61
CA PRO A 142 8.79 -13.64 13.70
C PRO A 142 7.47 -14.05 13.05
N ILE A 143 6.35 -13.81 13.75
CA ILE A 143 5.03 -14.30 13.32
C ILE A 143 4.40 -13.30 12.35
N LEU A 144 4.19 -13.69 11.10
CA LEU A 144 3.53 -12.88 10.07
C LEU A 144 2.06 -12.61 10.46
N LYS A 145 1.71 -11.33 10.64
CA LYS A 145 0.36 -10.87 11.03
C LYS A 145 -0.41 -10.23 9.89
N MET A 146 0.29 -9.71 8.88
CA MET A 146 -0.30 -9.16 7.67
C MET A 146 0.66 -9.36 6.51
N CYS A 147 0.13 -9.69 5.34
CA CYS A 147 0.87 -9.61 4.09
C CYS A 147 -0.09 -9.28 2.95
N VAL A 148 0.17 -8.19 2.26
CA VAL A 148 -0.51 -7.83 1.00
C VAL A 148 0.51 -7.65 -0.09
N ALA A 149 0.20 -8.16 -1.28
CA ALA A 149 1.02 -8.11 -2.47
C ALA A 149 0.30 -7.33 -3.58
N PHE A 150 1.07 -6.58 -4.36
CA PHE A 150 0.57 -5.68 -5.39
C PHE A 150 1.65 -5.39 -6.42
N GLU A 151 1.25 -4.81 -7.55
CA GLU A 151 2.17 -4.31 -8.58
C GLU A 151 2.22 -2.78 -8.49
N ILE A 152 3.42 -2.21 -8.57
CA ILE A 152 3.59 -0.76 -8.61
C ILE A 152 3.52 -0.32 -10.07
N PRO A 153 2.57 0.55 -10.46
CA PRO A 153 2.53 1.08 -11.82
C PRO A 153 3.75 1.96 -12.06
N THR A 154 4.57 1.62 -13.04
CA THR A 154 5.74 2.40 -13.46
C THR A 154 5.52 3.05 -14.82
N VAL A 155 6.12 4.22 -15.05
CA VAL A 155 6.14 4.83 -16.38
C VAL A 155 7.11 4.04 -17.26
N ASP A 156 6.56 3.28 -18.20
CA ASP A 156 7.36 2.55 -19.19
C ASP A 156 7.99 3.54 -20.18
N LEU A 157 9.32 3.66 -20.17
CA LEU A 157 10.07 4.57 -21.05
C LEU A 157 9.94 4.21 -22.54
N THR A 158 9.36 3.06 -22.90
CA THR A 158 9.15 2.66 -24.30
C THR A 158 8.20 3.59 -25.08
N MET A 159 7.44 4.47 -24.42
CA MET A 159 6.58 5.44 -25.11
C MET A 159 7.22 6.81 -25.37
N ALA A 160 8.38 7.12 -24.79
CA ALA A 160 8.99 8.45 -24.95
C ALA A 160 9.76 8.61 -26.28
N SER A 161 10.18 7.52 -26.94
CA SER A 161 10.95 7.57 -28.18
C SER A 161 10.11 7.59 -29.47
N ALA A 162 8.78 7.46 -29.38
CA ALA A 162 7.91 7.38 -30.56
C ALA A 162 7.38 8.74 -31.07
N GLN A 163 7.71 9.86 -30.41
CA GLN A 163 7.20 11.19 -30.79
C GLN A 163 8.26 12.16 -31.35
N SER A 164 9.48 11.70 -31.64
CA SER A 164 10.45 12.47 -32.43
C SER A 164 10.77 11.75 -33.74
N SER A 165 9.91 11.91 -34.74
CA SER A 165 10.23 11.60 -36.14
C SER A 165 9.55 12.61 -37.06
#